data_AF-A0A2T4BHL3-F1
#
_entry.id   AF-A0A2T4BHL3-F1
#
_cell.length_a   1.000
_cell.length_b   1.000
_cell.length_c   1.000
_cell.angle_alpha   90.00
_cell.angle_beta   90.00
_cell.angle_gamma   90.00
#
_symmetry.space_group_name_H-M   'P 1'
#
loop_
_entity.id
_entity.type
_entity.pdbx_description
1 polymer ?
#
loop_
_entity_poly.entity_id
_entity_poly.type
_entity_poly.pdbx_seq_one_letter_code
_entity_poly.pdbx_strand_id
1 'polypeptide(L)'
;MSHRHHRHHTRGPAVAPAPAPAAAPERSRAVEELHPVLLDLLLRMNIMPPGDIDSLSEAALANAVSLAISMLPEDEQIHIVSRIMTDDEIAQESLNHPRLQNLGSRVVLSQNERRLLLRASPEPEDDDANQEEAGANGCIICFDRNTVAVPCGCRYCAGCLRELVRVGLRSEADFPPRCCQPFDEATVRLAGRPALVHLFRQLSAEYAVPPAQRLYCHNPGCSSFISPSAIQAAARDEANATAVGTCPSCSSATCKECGAKAHRGLPCRAEGDDEALWDMMDANGLVGCPECGIVITLMDGCNHMTCVCGAEFCFLCGADWEFDCNCPLYNARELRIPIRRRPGRLP
;
A
#
# COMPACT_ATOMS: atom_id res chain seq x y z
N MET A 1 97.07 14.95 -5.90
CA MET A 1 97.17 13.52 -6.24
C MET A 1 95.79 13.01 -6.65
N SER A 2 95.77 12.05 -7.59
CA SER A 2 94.60 11.34 -8.15
C SER A 2 93.84 11.98 -9.33
N HIS A 3 94.51 11.87 -10.48
CA HIS A 3 94.07 11.30 -11.76
C HIS A 3 92.60 11.34 -12.21
N ARG A 4 92.44 11.92 -13.41
CA ARG A 4 91.36 11.74 -14.39
C ARG A 4 91.18 10.26 -14.76
N HIS A 5 89.93 9.83 -14.89
CA HIS A 5 89.53 8.75 -15.78
C HIS A 5 88.30 9.17 -16.60
N HIS A 6 88.54 9.48 -17.87
CA HIS A 6 87.50 9.51 -18.91
C HIS A 6 87.16 8.07 -19.29
N ARG A 7 85.88 7.69 -19.18
CA ARG A 7 85.33 6.52 -19.89
C ARG A 7 84.34 7.01 -20.93
N HIS A 8 84.69 6.82 -22.19
CA HIS A 8 83.79 6.92 -23.32
C HIS A 8 82.78 5.77 -23.25
N HIS A 9 81.49 6.09 -23.19
CA HIS A 9 80.42 5.15 -23.48
C HIS A 9 79.85 5.46 -24.86
N THR A 10 80.00 4.49 -25.75
CA THR A 10 79.44 4.42 -27.09
C THR A 10 77.91 4.25 -27.01
N ARG A 11 77.16 5.06 -27.75
CA ARG A 11 75.70 4.95 -27.90
C ARG A 11 75.37 3.71 -28.76
N GLY A 12 74.75 2.69 -28.16
CA GLY A 12 74.04 1.63 -28.88
C GLY A 12 72.65 2.09 -29.35
N PRO A 13 72.06 1.44 -30.38
CA PRO A 13 70.83 1.90 -31.02
C PRO A 13 69.60 1.72 -30.10
N ALA A 14 68.70 2.70 -30.14
CA ALA A 14 67.44 2.69 -29.38
C ALA A 14 66.48 1.64 -29.95
N VAL A 15 66.06 0.70 -29.11
CA VAL A 15 64.97 -0.25 -29.39
C VAL A 15 63.64 0.46 -29.09
N ALA A 16 62.72 0.49 -30.05
CA ALA A 16 61.40 1.10 -29.88
C ALA A 16 60.54 0.27 -28.90
N PRO A 17 59.72 0.90 -28.04
CA PRO A 17 58.81 0.18 -27.16
C PRO A 17 57.66 -0.45 -27.94
N ALA A 18 57.22 -1.64 -27.52
CA ALA A 18 56.11 -2.38 -28.10
C ALA A 18 54.77 -1.63 -27.93
N PRO A 19 53.83 -1.74 -28.88
CA PRO A 19 52.53 -1.07 -28.80
C PRO A 19 51.68 -1.63 -27.66
N ALA A 20 50.94 -0.74 -27.00
CA ALA A 20 50.00 -1.06 -25.92
C ALA A 20 48.87 -1.99 -26.41
N PRO A 21 48.33 -2.87 -25.55
CA PRO A 21 47.21 -3.73 -25.91
C PRO A 21 45.97 -2.88 -26.23
N ALA A 22 45.25 -3.27 -27.29
CA ALA A 22 44.04 -2.62 -27.74
C ALA A 22 42.97 -2.59 -26.63
N ALA A 23 42.29 -1.46 -26.49
CA ALA A 23 41.16 -1.30 -25.58
C ALA A 23 40.04 -2.30 -25.92
N ALA A 24 39.40 -2.85 -24.88
CA ALA A 24 38.22 -3.70 -25.04
C ALA A 24 37.08 -2.92 -25.74
N PRO A 25 36.23 -3.58 -26.56
CA PRO A 25 35.14 -2.90 -27.25
C PRO A 25 34.14 -2.29 -26.25
N GLU A 26 33.75 -1.05 -26.51
CA GLU A 26 32.75 -0.29 -25.74
C GLU A 26 31.35 -0.85 -26.01
N ARG A 27 30.61 -1.21 -24.96
CA ARG A 27 29.23 -1.73 -25.07
C ARG A 27 28.29 -0.63 -25.57
N SER A 28 27.25 -1.00 -26.31
CA SER A 28 26.18 -0.05 -26.70
C SER A 28 25.57 0.60 -25.45
N ARG A 29 25.48 1.94 -25.43
CA ARG A 29 24.89 2.74 -24.34
C ARG A 29 23.48 2.26 -23.95
N ALA A 30 22.69 1.78 -24.90
CA ALA A 30 21.35 1.25 -24.65
C ALA A 30 21.35 -0.04 -23.79
N VAL A 31 22.40 -0.87 -23.91
CA VAL A 31 22.58 -2.08 -23.11
C VAL A 31 23.11 -1.75 -21.71
N GLU A 32 23.88 -0.67 -21.57
CA GLU A 32 24.37 -0.18 -20.27
C GLU A 32 23.26 0.46 -19.43
N GLU A 33 22.28 1.11 -20.07
CA GLU A 33 21.11 1.70 -19.40
C GLU A 33 20.01 0.68 -19.07
N LEU A 34 20.14 -0.58 -19.52
CA LEU A 34 19.16 -1.64 -19.27
C LEU A 34 19.30 -2.23 -17.85
N HIS A 35 18.17 -2.40 -17.15
CA HIS A 35 18.16 -2.97 -15.80
C HIS A 35 18.80 -4.38 -15.79
N PRO A 36 19.71 -4.70 -14.84
CA PRO A 36 20.45 -5.97 -14.83
C PRO A 36 19.59 -7.23 -14.89
N VAL A 37 18.39 -7.19 -14.30
CA VAL A 37 17.42 -8.30 -14.34
C VAL A 37 16.87 -8.53 -15.75
N LEU A 38 16.62 -7.47 -16.51
CA LEU A 38 16.16 -7.56 -17.89
C LEU A 38 17.29 -8.04 -18.80
N LEU A 39 18.52 -7.59 -18.54
CA LEU A 39 19.70 -8.09 -19.25
C LEU A 39 19.91 -9.59 -18.99
N ASP A 40 19.83 -10.04 -17.73
CA ASP A 40 19.92 -11.45 -17.36
C ASP A 40 18.80 -12.29 -18.01
N LEU A 41 17.57 -11.75 -18.07
CA LEU A 41 16.46 -12.41 -18.77
C LEU A 41 16.76 -12.62 -20.26
N LEU A 42 17.21 -11.58 -20.96
CA LEU A 42 17.55 -11.67 -22.38
C LEU A 42 18.66 -12.69 -22.64
N LEU A 43 19.69 -12.71 -21.78
CA LEU A 43 20.79 -13.66 -21.86
C LEU A 43 20.32 -15.09 -21.58
N ARG A 44 19.51 -15.31 -20.54
CA ARG A 44 18.96 -16.62 -20.17
C ARG A 44 18.04 -17.19 -21.23
N MET A 45 17.24 -16.36 -21.88
CA MET A 45 16.29 -16.80 -22.91
C MET A 45 16.91 -16.88 -24.32
N ASN A 46 18.16 -16.44 -24.47
CA ASN A 46 18.85 -16.35 -25.77
C ASN A 46 18.06 -15.52 -26.80
N ILE A 47 17.28 -14.54 -26.32
CA ILE A 47 16.50 -13.59 -27.13
C ILE A 47 17.40 -12.37 -27.35
N MET A 48 18.43 -12.55 -28.15
CA MET A 48 19.24 -11.44 -28.66
C MET A 48 19.04 -11.38 -30.17
N PRO A 49 18.83 -10.18 -30.75
CA PRO A 49 18.84 -10.03 -32.20
C PRO A 49 20.18 -10.54 -32.75
N PRO A 50 20.21 -11.18 -33.93
CA PRO A 50 21.47 -11.64 -34.51
C PRO A 50 22.32 -10.42 -34.91
N GLY A 51 23.31 -10.06 -34.08
CA GLY A 51 24.25 -8.96 -34.31
C GLY A 51 25.11 -8.64 -33.07
N ASP A 52 26.21 -7.91 -33.28
CA ASP A 52 27.07 -7.44 -32.19
C ASP A 52 26.25 -6.58 -31.22
N ILE A 53 26.34 -6.90 -29.93
CA ILE A 53 25.65 -6.22 -28.81
C ILE A 53 25.84 -4.70 -28.87
N ASP A 54 26.96 -4.27 -29.45
CA ASP A 54 27.41 -2.89 -29.59
C ASP A 54 26.66 -2.11 -30.70
N SER A 55 25.85 -2.80 -31.52
CA SER A 55 25.08 -2.22 -32.64
C SER A 55 23.56 -2.20 -32.43
N LEU A 56 23.08 -2.64 -31.28
CA LEU A 56 21.65 -2.73 -30.98
C LEU A 56 21.03 -1.35 -30.78
N SER A 57 19.95 -1.06 -31.52
CA SER A 57 19.13 0.13 -31.30
C SER A 57 18.23 -0.04 -30.08
N GLU A 58 17.90 1.06 -29.42
CA GLU A 58 17.00 1.10 -28.26
C GLU A 58 15.64 0.44 -28.55
N ALA A 59 15.09 0.66 -29.75
CA ALA A 59 13.84 0.03 -30.19
C ALA A 59 13.96 -1.49 -30.36
N ALA A 60 15.09 -1.99 -30.88
CA ALA A 60 15.32 -3.43 -31.01
C ALA A 60 15.47 -4.10 -29.64
N LEU A 61 16.15 -3.42 -28.71
CA LEU A 61 16.32 -3.87 -27.34
C LEU A 61 14.98 -3.90 -26.58
N ALA A 62 14.18 -2.83 -26.69
CA ALA A 62 12.84 -2.76 -26.09
C ALA A 62 11.91 -3.87 -26.60
N ASN A 63 11.93 -4.15 -27.91
CA ASN A 63 11.15 -5.25 -28.49
C ASN A 63 11.61 -6.63 -28.00
N ALA A 64 12.93 -6.84 -27.88
CA ALA A 64 13.49 -8.09 -27.35
C ALA A 64 13.07 -8.32 -25.89
N VAL A 65 13.14 -7.27 -25.06
CA VAL A 65 12.67 -7.31 -23.66
C VAL A 65 11.19 -7.63 -23.58
N SER A 66 10.36 -6.94 -24.37
CA SER A 66 8.91 -7.16 -24.38
C SER A 66 8.56 -8.60 -24.78
N LEU A 67 9.24 -9.15 -25.77
CA LEU A 67 9.04 -10.53 -26.21
C LEU A 67 9.45 -11.51 -25.10
N ALA A 68 10.62 -11.31 -24.49
CA ALA A 68 11.12 -12.15 -23.41
C ALA A 68 10.17 -12.19 -22.22
N ILE A 69 9.68 -11.04 -21.76
CA ILE A 69 8.70 -10.96 -20.66
C ILE A 69 7.40 -11.70 -21.03
N SER A 70 6.89 -11.51 -22.25
CA SER A 70 5.63 -12.14 -22.69
C SER A 70 5.67 -13.67 -22.76
N MET A 71 6.87 -14.25 -22.87
CA MET A 71 7.09 -15.70 -22.95
C MET A 71 7.27 -16.34 -21.56
N LEU A 72 7.36 -15.56 -20.49
CA LEU A 72 7.50 -16.07 -19.13
C LEU A 72 6.15 -16.52 -18.54
N PRO A 73 6.16 -17.52 -17.64
CA PRO A 73 5.05 -17.78 -16.73
C PRO A 73 4.64 -16.53 -15.93
N GLU A 74 3.35 -16.40 -15.59
CA GLU A 74 2.83 -15.22 -14.85
C GLU A 74 3.57 -14.99 -13.52
N ASP A 75 3.96 -16.05 -12.81
CA ASP A 75 4.71 -15.97 -11.56
C ASP A 75 6.15 -15.45 -11.76
N GLU A 76 6.82 -15.84 -12.85
CA GLU A 76 8.14 -15.27 -13.21
C GLU A 76 8.02 -13.80 -13.65
N GLN A 77 6.97 -13.43 -14.38
CA GLN A 77 6.71 -12.02 -14.74
C GLN A 77 6.54 -11.15 -13.50
N ILE A 78 5.72 -11.60 -12.53
CA ILE A 78 5.52 -10.91 -11.25
C ILE A 78 6.85 -10.76 -10.50
N HIS A 79 7.66 -11.81 -10.45
CA HIS A 79 8.96 -11.78 -9.78
C HIS A 79 9.95 -10.81 -10.47
N ILE A 80 9.95 -10.70 -11.79
CA ILE A 80 10.78 -9.73 -12.51
C ILE A 80 10.35 -8.30 -12.19
N VAL A 81 9.05 -8.01 -12.25
CA VAL A 81 8.52 -6.68 -11.92
C VAL A 81 8.92 -6.29 -10.49
N SER A 82 8.80 -7.21 -9.52
CA SER A 82 9.18 -6.97 -8.11
C SER A 82 10.67 -6.69 -7.87
N ARG A 83 11.55 -7.06 -8.81
CA ARG A 83 13.00 -6.79 -8.73
C ARG A 83 13.43 -5.50 -9.43
N ILE A 84 12.61 -5.00 -10.35
CA ILE A 84 12.89 -3.80 -11.15
C ILE A 84 12.19 -2.60 -10.54
N MET A 85 10.96 -2.80 -10.09
CA MET A 85 10.13 -1.77 -9.49
C MET A 85 9.85 -2.16 -8.04
N THR A 86 9.98 -1.17 -7.17
CA THR A 86 9.45 -1.26 -5.81
C THR A 86 7.91 -1.32 -5.85
N ASP A 87 7.31 -1.89 -4.80
CA ASP A 87 5.85 -1.88 -4.64
C ASP A 87 5.24 -0.47 -4.72
N ASP A 88 6.01 0.56 -4.30
CA ASP A 88 5.60 1.96 -4.38
C ASP A 88 5.60 2.48 -5.82
N GLU A 89 6.59 2.12 -6.63
CA GLU A 89 6.62 2.50 -8.05
C GLU A 89 5.49 1.81 -8.83
N ILE A 90 5.22 0.53 -8.54
CA ILE A 90 4.11 -0.22 -9.15
C ILE A 90 2.77 0.42 -8.80
N ALA A 91 2.58 0.76 -7.53
CA ALA A 91 1.35 1.41 -7.06
C ALA A 91 1.20 2.82 -7.65
N GLN A 92 2.28 3.59 -7.77
CA GLN A 92 2.26 4.92 -8.38
C GLN A 92 1.86 4.86 -9.85
N GLU A 93 2.45 3.94 -10.62
CA GLU A 93 2.09 3.75 -12.03
C GLU A 93 0.63 3.32 -12.17
N SER A 94 0.18 2.42 -11.31
CA SER A 94 -1.21 1.94 -11.28
C SER A 94 -2.21 3.05 -10.94
N LEU A 95 -1.83 4.01 -10.09
CA LEU A 95 -2.62 5.20 -9.75
C LEU A 95 -2.71 6.21 -10.91
N ASN A 96 -1.73 6.22 -11.81
CA ASN A 96 -1.71 7.04 -13.01
C ASN A 96 -2.38 6.35 -14.22
N HIS A 97 -2.64 5.04 -14.12
CA HIS A 97 -3.15 4.26 -15.23
C HIS A 97 -4.57 4.72 -15.68
N PRO A 98 -4.85 4.79 -16.99
CA PRO A 98 -6.14 5.26 -17.54
C PRO A 98 -7.37 4.50 -17.02
N ARG A 99 -7.20 3.26 -16.57
CA ARG A 99 -8.27 2.45 -15.95
C ARG A 99 -9.01 3.18 -14.83
N LEU A 100 -8.32 4.03 -14.07
CA LEU A 100 -8.92 4.76 -12.95
C LEU A 100 -9.78 5.93 -13.40
N GLN A 101 -9.57 6.45 -14.61
CA GLN A 101 -10.39 7.52 -15.19
C GLN A 101 -11.83 7.06 -15.45
N ASN A 102 -12.03 5.76 -15.67
CA ASN A 102 -13.36 5.20 -15.85
C ASN A 102 -14.07 5.06 -14.49
N LEU A 103 -14.97 6.00 -14.20
CA LEU A 103 -15.81 5.95 -13.00
C LEU A 103 -17.05 5.05 -13.17
N GLY A 104 -17.32 4.52 -14.36
CA GLY A 104 -18.42 3.58 -14.60
C GLY A 104 -18.10 2.14 -14.16
N SER A 105 -16.82 1.77 -14.07
CA SER A 105 -16.38 0.51 -13.48
C SER A 105 -15.94 0.70 -12.04
N ARG A 106 -15.97 -0.38 -11.25
CA ARG A 106 -15.39 -0.40 -9.90
C ARG A 106 -13.97 -0.92 -9.98
N VAL A 107 -13.00 -0.09 -9.62
CA VAL A 107 -11.59 -0.50 -9.53
C VAL A 107 -11.23 -0.68 -8.06
N VAL A 108 -10.69 -1.85 -7.71
CA VAL A 108 -10.23 -2.16 -6.35
C VAL A 108 -8.80 -1.67 -6.21
N LEU A 109 -8.55 -0.85 -5.19
CA LEU A 109 -7.21 -0.36 -4.87
C LEU A 109 -6.56 -1.26 -3.81
N SER A 110 -5.36 -1.74 -4.12
CA SER A 110 -4.46 -2.47 -3.23
C SER A 110 -4.03 -1.63 -2.03
N GLN A 111 -3.50 -2.29 -0.99
CA GLN A 111 -3.06 -1.61 0.22
C GLN A 111 -1.98 -0.53 -0.05
N ASN A 112 -1.04 -0.81 -0.96
CA ASN A 112 0.01 0.15 -1.33
C ASN A 112 -0.56 1.34 -2.12
N GLU A 113 -1.46 1.11 -3.07
CA GLU A 113 -2.14 2.20 -3.79
C GLU A 113 -2.94 3.09 -2.83
N ARG A 114 -3.70 2.50 -1.89
CA ARG A 114 -4.41 3.26 -0.85
C ARG A 114 -3.42 4.11 -0.03
N ARG A 115 -2.33 3.49 0.43
CA ARG A 115 -1.31 4.15 1.25
C ARG A 115 -0.66 5.31 0.52
N LEU A 116 -0.26 5.14 -0.74
CA LEU A 116 0.31 6.22 -1.56
C LEU A 116 -0.70 7.33 -1.84
N LEU A 117 -1.95 6.99 -2.14
CA LEU A 117 -3.01 7.96 -2.42
C LEU A 117 -3.32 8.84 -1.20
N LEU A 118 -3.21 8.27 0.00
CA LEU A 118 -3.47 8.94 1.28
C LEU A 118 -2.24 9.61 1.90
N ARG A 119 -1.02 9.36 1.39
CA ARG A 119 0.19 10.07 1.83
C ARG A 119 0.03 11.57 1.56
N ALA A 120 0.31 12.38 2.57
CA ALA A 120 0.41 13.82 2.44
C ALA A 120 1.72 14.15 1.71
N SER A 121 1.66 14.22 0.38
CA SER A 121 2.58 15.08 -0.37
C SER A 121 1.77 16.27 -0.88
N PRO A 122 2.25 17.51 -0.70
CA PRO A 122 1.68 18.64 -1.41
C PRO A 122 1.72 18.30 -2.90
N GLU A 123 0.55 18.35 -3.55
CA GLU A 123 0.56 18.32 -5.01
C GLU A 123 1.30 19.58 -5.48
N PRO A 124 2.04 19.49 -6.60
CA PRO A 124 2.70 20.66 -7.15
C PRO A 124 1.66 21.77 -7.29
N GLU A 125 1.95 22.92 -6.67
CA GLU A 125 1.15 24.12 -6.83
C GLU A 125 1.20 24.48 -8.32
N ASP A 126 0.05 24.64 -8.96
CA ASP A 126 -0.01 25.31 -10.24
C ASP A 126 0.39 26.77 -9.95
N ASP A 127 1.64 27.13 -10.27
CA ASP A 127 2.18 28.50 -10.22
C ASP A 127 1.38 29.37 -11.21
N ASP A 128 0.20 29.84 -10.81
CA ASP A 128 -0.48 30.92 -11.50
C ASP A 128 -0.45 32.18 -10.63
N ALA A 129 0.60 32.97 -10.87
CA ALA A 129 0.80 34.26 -10.27
C ALA A 129 -0.27 35.24 -10.76
N ASN A 130 -1.30 35.49 -9.95
CA ASN A 130 -1.96 36.79 -9.96
C ASN A 130 -2.62 37.11 -8.61
N GLN A 131 -1.87 37.80 -7.77
CA GLN A 131 -2.37 38.47 -6.57
C GLN A 131 -3.10 39.76 -6.98
N GLU A 132 -4.41 39.68 -7.13
CA GLU A 132 -5.29 40.85 -6.99
C GLU A 132 -6.41 40.48 -6.00
N GLU A 133 -7.03 41.48 -5.38
CA GLU A 133 -7.75 41.43 -4.10
C GLU A 133 -8.87 40.36 -3.96
N ALA A 134 -8.76 39.50 -2.94
CA ALA A 134 -9.70 38.43 -2.64
C ALA A 134 -11.16 38.94 -2.52
N GLY A 135 -11.96 38.68 -3.55
CA GLY A 135 -13.41 38.88 -3.49
C GLY A 135 -14.06 37.86 -2.54
N ALA A 136 -15.26 38.19 -2.04
CA ALA A 136 -16.05 37.42 -1.05
C ALA A 136 -16.47 35.98 -1.45
N ASN A 137 -15.86 35.38 -2.48
CA ASN A 137 -16.18 34.06 -3.05
C ASN A 137 -14.96 33.12 -3.17
N GLY A 138 -13.88 33.38 -2.41
CA GLY A 138 -12.69 32.53 -2.38
C GLY A 138 -12.86 31.21 -1.61
N CYS A 139 -11.84 30.35 -1.69
CA CYS A 139 -11.76 29.08 -0.99
C CYS A 139 -11.80 29.33 0.52
N ILE A 140 -12.63 28.59 1.28
CA ILE A 140 -12.74 28.82 2.73
C ILE A 140 -11.47 28.43 3.51
N ILE A 141 -10.53 27.70 2.88
CA ILE A 141 -9.27 27.25 3.50
C ILE A 141 -8.12 28.17 3.10
N CYS A 142 -7.91 28.42 1.80
CA CYS A 142 -6.74 29.16 1.30
C CYS A 142 -7.07 30.50 0.63
N PHE A 143 -8.34 30.90 0.58
CA PHE A 143 -8.84 32.15 -0.04
C PHE A 143 -8.63 32.30 -1.55
N ASP A 144 -8.15 31.26 -2.25
CA ASP A 144 -8.00 31.25 -3.70
C ASP A 144 -9.34 31.30 -4.46
N ARG A 145 -9.36 31.83 -5.70
CA ARG A 145 -10.58 32.20 -6.45
C ARG A 145 -11.21 31.05 -7.23
N ASN A 146 -10.42 30.05 -7.65
CA ASN A 146 -10.89 28.93 -8.48
C ASN A 146 -11.60 27.87 -7.63
N THR A 147 -12.86 28.15 -7.30
CA THR A 147 -13.61 27.34 -6.32
C THR A 147 -14.82 26.64 -6.90
N VAL A 148 -15.10 25.45 -6.37
CA VAL A 148 -16.36 24.73 -6.53
C VAL A 148 -17.17 24.82 -5.24
N ALA A 149 -18.49 24.94 -5.36
CA ALA A 149 -19.40 24.88 -4.22
C ALA A 149 -19.80 23.43 -3.95
N VAL A 150 -19.73 23.01 -2.68
CA VAL A 150 -20.25 21.73 -2.21
C VAL A 150 -21.74 21.89 -1.80
N PRO A 151 -22.52 20.81 -1.58
CA PRO A 151 -23.97 20.90 -1.34
C PRO A 151 -24.42 21.83 -0.19
N CYS A 152 -23.58 22.04 0.83
CA CYS A 152 -23.87 22.97 1.93
C CYS A 152 -23.59 24.45 1.60
N GLY A 153 -23.14 24.77 0.38
CA GLY A 153 -22.84 26.13 -0.09
C GLY A 153 -21.42 26.61 0.16
N CYS A 154 -20.63 25.90 0.97
CA CYS A 154 -19.21 26.20 1.19
C CYS A 154 -18.40 26.02 -0.11
N ARG A 155 -17.34 26.83 -0.27
CA ARG A 155 -16.54 26.90 -1.50
C ARG A 155 -15.10 26.46 -1.26
N TYR A 156 -14.58 25.60 -2.12
CA TYR A 156 -13.22 25.07 -2.01
C TYR A 156 -12.51 25.12 -3.36
N CYS A 157 -11.22 25.45 -3.38
CA CYS A 157 -10.39 25.18 -4.55
C CYS A 157 -10.15 23.66 -4.68
N ALA A 158 -9.72 23.21 -5.87
CA ALA A 158 -9.52 21.79 -6.15
C ALA A 158 -8.54 21.12 -5.18
N GLY A 159 -7.42 21.79 -4.87
CA GLY A 159 -6.40 21.27 -3.93
C GLY A 159 -6.94 21.10 -2.51
N CYS A 160 -7.60 22.13 -1.96
CA CYS A 160 -8.17 22.07 -0.62
C CYS A 160 -9.31 21.05 -0.52
N LEU A 161 -10.16 20.94 -1.54
CA LEU A 161 -11.22 19.92 -1.55
C LEU A 161 -10.62 18.50 -1.61
N ARG A 162 -9.55 18.31 -2.39
CA ARG A 162 -8.86 17.02 -2.49
C ARG A 162 -8.21 16.62 -1.17
N GLU A 163 -7.58 17.54 -0.46
CA GLU A 163 -7.03 17.25 0.88
C GLU A 163 -8.15 16.95 1.88
N LEU A 164 -9.24 17.71 1.86
CA LEU A 164 -10.40 17.44 2.73
C LEU A 164 -10.97 16.03 2.49
N VAL A 165 -11.10 15.63 1.23
CA VAL A 165 -11.49 14.26 0.85
C VAL A 165 -10.46 13.26 1.34
N ARG A 166 -9.17 13.49 1.10
CA ARG A 166 -8.08 12.60 1.52
C ARG A 166 -8.11 12.36 3.03
N VAL A 167 -8.26 13.40 3.83
CA VAL A 167 -8.36 13.32 5.30
C VAL A 167 -9.56 12.46 5.72
N GLY A 168 -10.74 12.70 5.16
CA GLY A 168 -11.94 11.92 5.47
C GLY A 168 -11.94 10.47 4.97
N LEU A 169 -10.91 10.06 4.21
CA LEU A 169 -10.70 8.69 3.77
C LEU A 169 -9.58 7.97 4.54
N ARG A 170 -8.95 8.61 5.54
CA ARG A 170 -7.82 8.03 6.30
C ARG A 170 -8.25 6.96 7.27
N SER A 171 -9.39 7.13 7.93
CA SER A 171 -9.89 6.23 8.96
C SER A 171 -11.40 6.12 8.91
N GLU A 172 -11.94 5.09 9.57
CA GLU A 172 -13.39 4.93 9.72
C GLU A 172 -14.01 6.04 10.59
N ALA A 173 -13.26 6.60 11.54
CA ALA A 173 -13.73 7.69 12.38
C ALA A 173 -13.83 9.03 11.62
N ASP A 174 -12.97 9.24 10.62
CA ASP A 174 -12.99 10.42 9.76
C ASP A 174 -13.95 10.25 8.56
N PHE A 175 -14.43 9.03 8.33
CA PHE A 175 -15.30 8.69 7.23
C PHE A 175 -16.78 8.96 7.56
N PRO A 176 -17.58 9.46 6.61
CA PRO A 176 -17.17 9.97 5.29
C PRO A 176 -16.53 11.37 5.39
N PRO A 177 -15.74 11.77 4.37
CA PRO A 177 -15.32 13.15 4.24
C PRO A 177 -16.51 14.10 4.37
N ARG A 178 -16.32 15.23 5.03
CA ARG A 178 -17.43 16.14 5.31
C ARG A 178 -17.01 17.60 5.34
N CYS A 179 -17.98 18.45 5.07
CA CYS A 179 -17.96 19.87 5.42
C CYS A 179 -18.96 20.08 6.56
N CYS A 180 -19.99 20.90 6.36
CA CYS A 180 -21.11 21.01 7.28
C CYS A 180 -21.95 19.71 7.32
N GLN A 181 -21.92 18.94 6.23
CA GLN A 181 -22.62 17.67 6.06
C GLN A 181 -21.66 16.63 5.46
N PRO A 182 -21.90 15.32 5.70
CA PRO A 182 -21.25 14.21 5.00
C PRO A 182 -21.26 14.38 3.48
N PHE A 183 -20.16 14.05 2.82
CA PHE A 183 -20.07 14.02 1.36
C PHE A 183 -20.60 12.71 0.81
N ASP A 184 -21.37 12.82 -0.26
CA ASP A 184 -21.71 11.71 -1.13
C ASP A 184 -20.67 11.54 -2.25
N GLU A 185 -20.81 10.49 -3.05
CA GLU A 185 -19.90 10.24 -4.17
C GLU A 185 -19.86 11.41 -5.17
N ALA A 186 -21.01 12.04 -5.44
CA ALA A 186 -21.09 13.18 -6.36
C ALA A 186 -20.21 14.35 -5.89
N THR A 187 -20.19 14.63 -4.59
CA THR A 187 -19.33 15.64 -3.98
C THR A 187 -17.86 15.23 -4.03
N VAL A 188 -17.53 13.97 -3.76
CA VAL A 188 -16.15 13.46 -3.85
C VAL A 188 -15.59 13.58 -5.28
N ARG A 189 -16.42 13.39 -6.31
CA ARG A 189 -16.02 13.55 -7.72
C ARG A 189 -15.56 14.98 -8.04
N LEU A 190 -16.03 15.99 -7.31
CA LEU A 190 -15.61 17.39 -7.49
C LEU A 190 -14.13 17.61 -7.15
N ALA A 191 -13.50 16.72 -6.38
CA ALA A 191 -12.05 16.79 -6.08
C ALA A 191 -11.16 16.52 -7.32
N GLY A 192 -11.75 16.06 -8.43
CA GLY A 192 -11.06 15.88 -9.71
C GLY A 192 -9.98 14.80 -9.70
N ARG A 193 -9.99 13.89 -8.72
CA ARG A 193 -9.01 12.79 -8.62
C ARG A 193 -9.75 11.44 -8.57
N PRO A 194 -9.91 10.74 -9.71
CA PRO A 194 -10.73 9.52 -9.81
C PRO A 194 -10.34 8.42 -8.83
N ALA A 195 -9.05 8.28 -8.50
CA ALA A 195 -8.58 7.32 -7.50
C ALA A 195 -9.24 7.52 -6.12
N LEU A 196 -9.52 8.77 -5.71
CA LEU A 196 -10.24 9.05 -4.46
C LEU A 196 -11.70 8.61 -4.51
N VAL A 197 -12.33 8.65 -5.68
CA VAL A 197 -13.71 8.18 -5.88
C VAL A 197 -13.77 6.66 -5.74
N HIS A 198 -12.83 5.93 -6.36
CA HIS A 198 -12.73 4.48 -6.21
C HIS A 198 -12.43 4.08 -4.76
N LEU A 199 -11.54 4.81 -4.08
CA LEU A 199 -11.27 4.60 -2.65
C LEU A 199 -12.52 4.84 -1.81
N PHE A 200 -13.24 5.95 -2.03
CA PHE A 200 -14.49 6.26 -1.33
C PHE A 200 -15.52 5.13 -1.50
N ARG A 201 -15.73 4.63 -2.72
CA ARG A 201 -16.64 3.48 -2.97
C ARG A 201 -16.21 2.22 -2.23
N GLN A 202 -14.90 1.97 -2.15
CA GLN A 202 -14.35 0.80 -1.50
C GLN A 202 -14.53 0.87 0.02
N LEU A 203 -14.16 2.00 0.64
CA LEU A 203 -14.35 2.23 2.06
C LEU A 203 -15.83 2.31 2.44
N SER A 204 -16.67 2.93 1.62
CA SER A 204 -18.13 2.96 1.83
C SER A 204 -18.73 1.56 1.94
N ALA A 205 -18.29 0.62 1.09
CA ALA A 205 -18.77 -0.76 1.17
C ALA A 205 -18.17 -1.57 2.33
N GLU A 206 -16.94 -1.27 2.72
CA GLU A 206 -16.29 -1.88 3.88
C GLU A 206 -16.96 -1.41 5.19
N TYR A 207 -17.15 -0.11 5.35
CA TYR A 207 -17.71 0.50 6.55
C TYR A 207 -19.23 0.34 6.68
N ALA A 208 -19.93 0.05 5.59
CA ALA A 208 -21.33 -0.39 5.65
C ALA A 208 -21.51 -1.75 6.35
N VAL A 209 -20.44 -2.54 6.49
CA VAL A 209 -20.47 -3.82 7.22
C VAL A 209 -19.96 -3.59 8.65
N PRO A 210 -20.67 -4.06 9.69
CA PRO A 210 -20.20 -3.94 11.07
C PRO A 210 -18.82 -4.59 11.26
N PRO A 211 -17.88 -4.00 12.05
CA PRO A 211 -16.52 -4.53 12.22
C PRO A 211 -16.47 -6.03 12.55
N ALA A 212 -17.36 -6.50 13.44
CA ALA A 212 -17.44 -7.89 13.88
C ALA A 212 -17.79 -8.90 12.77
N GLN A 213 -18.32 -8.43 11.64
CA GLN A 213 -18.78 -9.23 10.49
C GLN A 213 -17.90 -9.07 9.25
N ARG A 214 -16.87 -8.21 9.30
CA ARG A 214 -15.97 -7.98 8.17
C ARG A 214 -15.07 -9.18 7.97
N LEU A 215 -14.82 -9.52 6.71
CA LEU A 215 -13.87 -10.54 6.32
C LEU A 215 -12.77 -9.88 5.49
N TYR A 216 -11.52 -10.21 5.78
CA TYR A 216 -10.36 -9.71 5.07
C TYR A 216 -9.59 -10.87 4.46
N CYS A 217 -8.91 -10.62 3.34
CA CYS A 217 -8.08 -11.63 2.71
C CYS A 217 -6.99 -12.12 3.66
N HIS A 218 -6.87 -13.44 3.78
CA HIS A 218 -5.88 -14.09 4.66
C HIS A 218 -4.42 -13.82 4.28
N ASN A 219 -4.17 -13.36 3.04
CA ASN A 219 -2.82 -13.07 2.57
C ASN A 219 -2.36 -11.73 3.16
N PRO A 220 -1.33 -11.69 4.02
CA PRO A 220 -0.90 -10.46 4.69
C PRO A 220 -0.51 -9.34 3.72
N GLY A 221 0.07 -9.69 2.56
CA GLY A 221 0.42 -8.72 1.51
C GLY A 221 -0.77 -8.16 0.73
N CYS A 222 -1.96 -8.76 0.88
CA CYS A 222 -3.19 -8.30 0.22
C CYS A 222 -4.14 -7.62 1.19
N SER A 223 -4.52 -8.33 2.27
CA SER A 223 -5.39 -7.85 3.36
C SER A 223 -6.65 -7.10 2.92
N SER A 224 -7.14 -7.36 1.70
CA SER A 224 -8.26 -6.62 1.11
C SER A 224 -9.58 -7.08 1.71
N PHE A 225 -10.50 -6.14 1.93
CA PHE A 225 -11.85 -6.43 2.37
C PHE A 225 -12.60 -7.31 1.36
N ILE A 226 -13.27 -8.35 1.87
CA ILE A 226 -14.10 -9.29 1.11
C ILE A 226 -15.56 -8.98 1.42
N SER A 227 -16.26 -8.43 0.43
CA SER A 227 -17.68 -8.09 0.57
C SER A 227 -18.54 -9.33 0.90
N PRO A 228 -19.63 -9.18 1.67
CA PRO A 228 -20.56 -10.29 1.93
C PRO A 228 -21.09 -11.00 0.68
N SER A 229 -21.23 -10.27 -0.44
CA SER A 229 -21.63 -10.84 -1.74
C SER A 229 -20.60 -11.77 -2.38
N ALA A 230 -19.33 -11.66 -1.97
CA ALA A 230 -18.24 -12.53 -2.44
C ALA A 230 -18.05 -13.75 -1.53
N ILE A 231 -18.95 -13.96 -0.56
CA ILE A 231 -18.92 -15.07 0.38
C ILE A 231 -19.92 -16.14 -0.07
N GLN A 232 -19.39 -17.33 -0.33
CA GLN A 232 -20.17 -18.51 -0.63
C GLN A 232 -20.51 -19.24 0.68
N ALA A 233 -21.76 -19.64 0.84
CA ALA A 233 -22.19 -20.41 2.01
C ALA A 233 -21.51 -21.79 2.04
N ALA A 234 -21.38 -22.36 3.25
CA ALA A 234 -20.87 -23.70 3.44
C ALA A 234 -21.70 -24.74 2.66
N ALA A 235 -21.01 -25.71 2.06
CA ALA A 235 -21.66 -26.89 1.49
C ALA A 235 -22.39 -27.67 2.59
N ARG A 236 -23.63 -28.09 2.34
CA ARG A 236 -24.48 -28.74 3.36
C ARG A 236 -24.18 -30.23 3.56
N ASP A 237 -23.48 -30.82 2.61
CA ASP A 237 -23.19 -32.23 2.45
C ASP A 237 -21.80 -32.63 2.95
N GLU A 238 -20.99 -31.66 3.39
CA GLU A 238 -19.62 -31.89 3.85
C GLU A 238 -19.47 -31.58 5.35
N ALA A 239 -18.89 -32.53 6.10
CA ALA A 239 -18.51 -32.28 7.49
C ALA A 239 -17.42 -31.20 7.57
N ASN A 240 -17.54 -30.29 8.54
CA ASN A 240 -16.63 -29.13 8.73
C ASN A 240 -16.58 -28.13 7.57
N ALA A 241 -17.59 -28.10 6.70
CA ALA A 241 -17.68 -27.06 5.68
C ALA A 241 -17.91 -25.68 6.32
N THR A 242 -17.12 -24.70 5.91
CA THR A 242 -17.25 -23.30 6.32
C THR A 242 -17.62 -22.44 5.13
N ALA A 243 -18.21 -21.27 5.40
CA ALA A 243 -18.41 -20.28 4.36
C ALA A 243 -17.05 -19.73 3.90
N VAL A 244 -16.91 -19.49 2.59
CA VAL A 244 -15.64 -19.08 1.99
C VAL A 244 -15.83 -17.78 1.21
N GLY A 245 -15.01 -16.79 1.53
CA GLY A 245 -14.91 -15.53 0.80
C GLY A 245 -13.81 -15.58 -0.25
N THR A 246 -14.11 -15.17 -1.48
CA THR A 246 -13.10 -15.02 -2.53
C THR A 246 -12.63 -13.56 -2.59
N CYS A 247 -11.33 -13.34 -2.44
CA CYS A 247 -10.75 -12.00 -2.48
C CYS A 247 -10.89 -11.37 -3.88
N PRO A 248 -11.47 -10.16 -4.00
CA PRO A 248 -11.62 -9.50 -5.31
C PRO A 248 -10.29 -8.97 -5.88
N SER A 249 -9.25 -8.84 -5.05
CA SER A 249 -7.95 -8.29 -5.47
C SER A 249 -6.99 -9.36 -5.98
N CYS A 250 -6.93 -10.52 -5.31
CA CYS A 250 -5.94 -11.56 -5.59
C CYS A 250 -6.53 -12.96 -5.77
N SER A 251 -7.86 -13.08 -5.80
CA SER A 251 -8.60 -14.34 -5.97
C SER A 251 -8.34 -15.42 -4.91
N SER A 252 -7.59 -15.10 -3.86
CA SER A 252 -7.34 -16.03 -2.74
C SER A 252 -8.62 -16.27 -1.95
N ALA A 253 -8.82 -17.52 -1.52
CA ALA A 253 -9.99 -17.95 -0.76
C ALA A 253 -9.71 -17.91 0.75
N THR A 254 -10.61 -17.27 1.49
CA THR A 254 -10.51 -17.07 2.95
C THR A 254 -11.71 -17.71 3.64
N CYS A 255 -11.45 -18.46 4.71
CA CYS A 255 -12.50 -19.02 5.57
C CYS A 255 -13.19 -17.88 6.33
N LYS A 256 -14.53 -17.80 6.25
CA LYS A 256 -15.30 -16.77 6.96
C LYS A 256 -15.24 -16.92 8.47
N GLU A 257 -15.18 -18.15 8.96
CA GLU A 257 -15.30 -18.43 10.40
C GLU A 257 -14.01 -18.10 11.16
N CYS A 258 -12.84 -18.41 10.59
CA CYS A 258 -11.55 -18.19 11.25
C CYS A 258 -10.65 -17.14 10.58
N GLY A 259 -11.04 -16.57 9.44
CA GLY A 259 -10.23 -15.58 8.70
C GLY A 259 -8.95 -16.14 8.06
N ALA A 260 -8.63 -17.42 8.27
CA ALA A 260 -7.45 -18.06 7.68
C ALA A 260 -7.68 -18.45 6.21
N LYS A 261 -6.65 -19.07 5.60
CA LYS A 261 -6.78 -19.67 4.27
C LYS A 261 -7.95 -20.66 4.26
N ALA A 262 -8.76 -20.64 3.20
CA ALA A 262 -9.89 -21.55 3.06
C ALA A 262 -9.44 -23.01 3.19
N HIS A 263 -10.18 -23.77 3.98
CA HIS A 263 -9.96 -25.18 4.25
C HIS A 263 -11.27 -25.94 4.02
N ARG A 264 -11.20 -27.14 3.46
CA ARG A 264 -12.36 -28.03 3.23
C ARG A 264 -12.18 -29.33 3.99
N GLY A 265 -13.24 -29.83 4.62
CA GLY A 265 -13.23 -31.09 5.39
C GLY A 265 -12.42 -31.06 6.70
N LEU A 266 -11.59 -30.03 6.91
CA LEU A 266 -10.85 -29.79 8.14
C LEU A 266 -11.59 -28.77 9.01
N PRO A 267 -11.66 -28.96 10.34
CA PRO A 267 -12.17 -27.92 11.23
C PRO A 267 -11.28 -26.67 11.15
N CYS A 268 -11.84 -25.51 11.47
CA CYS A 268 -11.02 -24.33 11.76
C CYS A 268 -10.00 -24.72 12.83
N ARG A 269 -8.70 -24.49 12.54
CA ARG A 269 -7.62 -24.85 13.46
C ARG A 269 -7.86 -24.16 14.81
N ALA A 270 -7.73 -24.91 15.90
CA ALA A 270 -7.96 -24.43 17.26
C ALA A 270 -6.69 -23.82 17.87
N GLU A 271 -6.83 -22.63 18.45
CA GLU A 271 -6.20 -22.03 19.64
C GLU A 271 -4.65 -21.89 19.72
N GLY A 272 -3.86 -22.65 18.95
CA GLY A 272 -2.40 -22.68 19.12
C GLY A 272 -1.62 -21.51 18.49
N ASP A 273 -2.14 -20.87 17.44
CA ASP A 273 -1.52 -19.69 16.81
C ASP A 273 -1.96 -18.38 17.48
N ASP A 274 -3.07 -18.39 18.23
CA ASP A 274 -3.62 -17.21 18.91
C ASP A 274 -2.79 -16.86 20.15
N GLU A 275 -2.16 -17.86 20.77
CA GLU A 275 -1.32 -17.72 21.96
C GLU A 275 -0.15 -16.74 21.74
N ALA A 276 0.52 -16.86 20.59
CA ALA A 276 1.61 -15.98 20.21
C ALA A 276 1.12 -14.55 19.87
N LEU A 277 -0.08 -14.43 19.29
CA LEU A 277 -0.71 -13.13 19.03
C LEU A 277 -1.05 -12.43 20.36
N TRP A 278 -1.66 -13.15 21.30
CA TRP A 278 -2.01 -12.62 22.62
C TRP A 278 -0.77 -12.20 23.41
N ASP A 279 0.30 -13.00 23.38
CA ASP A 279 1.57 -12.64 24.00
C ASP A 279 2.19 -11.39 23.38
N MET A 280 2.11 -11.26 22.05
CA MET A 280 2.55 -10.05 21.34
C MET A 280 1.70 -8.83 21.74
N MET A 281 0.38 -8.98 21.84
CA MET A 281 -0.52 -7.91 22.28
C MET A 281 -0.25 -7.50 23.74
N ASP A 282 0.01 -8.46 24.61
CA ASP A 282 0.40 -8.21 25.99
C ASP A 282 1.77 -7.52 26.05
N ALA A 283 2.75 -7.92 25.24
CA ALA A 283 4.06 -7.24 25.20
C ALA A 283 3.97 -5.80 24.67
N ASN A 284 3.05 -5.51 23.75
CA ASN A 284 2.94 -4.21 23.08
C ASN A 284 1.86 -3.28 23.66
N GLY A 285 1.20 -3.66 24.77
CA GLY A 285 0.17 -2.82 25.39
C GLY A 285 -1.13 -2.72 24.58
N LEU A 286 -1.37 -3.66 23.67
CA LEU A 286 -2.57 -3.71 22.81
C LEU A 286 -3.73 -4.41 23.53
N VAL A 287 -4.96 -4.04 23.24
CA VAL A 287 -6.18 -4.69 23.79
C VAL A 287 -7.16 -5.01 22.68
N GLY A 288 -7.98 -6.04 22.85
CA GLY A 288 -9.14 -6.30 21.98
C GLY A 288 -10.39 -5.60 22.50
N CYS A 289 -11.23 -5.10 21.59
CA CYS A 289 -12.59 -4.72 21.91
C CYS A 289 -13.39 -5.97 22.32
N PRO A 290 -14.07 -5.97 23.49
CA PRO A 290 -14.81 -7.15 23.97
C PRO A 290 -16.01 -7.51 23.09
N GLU A 291 -16.53 -6.57 22.28
CA GLU A 291 -17.68 -6.83 21.41
C GLU A 291 -17.28 -7.31 20.01
N CYS A 292 -16.32 -6.63 19.35
CA CYS A 292 -15.97 -6.90 17.96
C CYS A 292 -14.61 -7.55 17.73
N GLY A 293 -13.76 -7.66 18.76
CA GLY A 293 -12.41 -8.24 18.68
C GLY A 293 -11.34 -7.33 18.09
N ILE A 294 -11.68 -6.16 17.54
CA ILE A 294 -10.68 -5.29 16.92
C ILE A 294 -9.57 -4.90 17.91
N VAL A 295 -8.33 -4.95 17.46
CA VAL A 295 -7.16 -4.59 18.26
C VAL A 295 -7.02 -3.07 18.34
N ILE A 296 -6.95 -2.55 19.56
CA ILE A 296 -6.94 -1.14 19.91
C ILE A 296 -5.73 -0.86 20.79
N THR A 297 -5.18 0.35 20.68
CA THR A 297 -4.15 0.86 21.58
C THR A 297 -4.63 2.13 22.27
N LEU A 298 -4.29 2.29 23.55
CA LEU A 298 -4.50 3.53 24.28
C LEU A 298 -3.30 4.45 24.05
N MET A 299 -3.50 5.53 23.29
CA MET A 299 -2.46 6.53 23.06
C MET A 299 -2.18 7.32 24.34
N ASP A 300 -3.19 8.02 24.86
CA ASP A 300 -3.14 8.79 26.10
C ASP A 300 -4.57 9.01 26.65
N GLY A 301 -4.69 9.40 27.92
CA GLY A 301 -5.97 9.79 28.53
C GLY A 301 -6.55 8.80 29.56
N CYS A 302 -7.87 8.85 29.72
CA CYS A 302 -8.63 8.00 30.64
C CYS A 302 -8.64 6.55 30.13
N ASN A 303 -8.78 5.59 31.05
CA ASN A 303 -8.96 4.18 30.75
C ASN A 303 -10.34 3.84 30.16
N HIS A 304 -11.17 4.84 29.82
CA HIS A 304 -12.41 4.65 29.10
C HIS A 304 -12.14 4.59 27.60
N MET A 305 -12.44 3.45 26.98
CA MET A 305 -12.24 3.22 25.55
C MET A 305 -13.57 3.13 24.82
N THR A 306 -13.69 3.88 23.72
CA THR A 306 -14.80 3.77 22.78
C THR A 306 -14.28 3.14 21.49
N CYS A 307 -14.82 1.97 21.14
CA CYS A 307 -14.49 1.25 19.91
C CYS A 307 -15.21 1.85 18.69
N VAL A 308 -14.68 1.64 17.49
CA VAL A 308 -15.36 1.96 16.23
C VAL A 308 -16.67 1.21 16.03
N CYS A 309 -16.89 0.09 16.72
CA CYS A 309 -18.19 -0.59 16.73
C CYS A 309 -19.21 0.04 17.68
N GLY A 310 -18.82 1.04 18.47
CA GLY A 310 -19.65 1.71 19.47
C GLY A 310 -19.49 1.19 20.90
N ALA A 311 -18.80 0.05 21.11
CA ALA A 311 -18.58 -0.50 22.44
C ALA A 311 -17.76 0.45 23.33
N GLU A 312 -18.22 0.67 24.55
CA GLU A 312 -17.52 1.42 25.59
C GLU A 312 -17.01 0.47 26.68
N PHE A 313 -15.70 0.45 26.92
CA PHE A 313 -15.08 -0.52 27.84
C PHE A 313 -13.85 0.04 28.56
N CYS A 314 -13.47 -0.60 29.66
CA CYS A 314 -12.27 -0.26 30.42
C CYS A 314 -11.01 -0.83 29.75
N PHE A 315 -10.02 0.02 29.46
CA PHE A 315 -8.72 -0.38 28.89
C PHE A 315 -8.02 -1.43 29.76
N LEU A 316 -8.07 -1.30 31.09
CA LEU A 316 -7.34 -2.17 32.00
C LEU A 316 -7.95 -3.58 32.09
N CYS A 317 -9.26 -3.69 32.31
CA CYS A 317 -9.90 -4.98 32.57
C CYS A 317 -10.75 -5.53 31.41
N GLY A 318 -11.15 -4.69 30.47
CA GLY A 318 -12.00 -5.07 29.33
C GLY A 318 -13.49 -5.16 29.65
N ALA A 319 -13.90 -4.87 30.88
CA ALA A 319 -15.32 -4.82 31.25
C ALA A 319 -16.03 -3.63 30.58
N ASP A 320 -17.33 -3.79 30.33
CA ASP A 320 -18.19 -2.72 29.80
C ASP A 320 -18.15 -1.49 30.71
N TRP A 321 -18.09 -0.30 30.13
CA TRP A 321 -17.95 0.95 30.87
C TRP A 321 -19.19 1.32 31.68
N GLU A 322 -20.37 0.86 31.25
CA GLU A 322 -21.61 0.99 32.02
C GLU A 322 -21.56 0.23 33.36
N PHE A 323 -20.63 -0.71 33.51
CA PHE A 323 -20.42 -1.46 34.74
C PHE A 323 -19.29 -0.84 35.58
N ASP A 324 -19.58 -0.51 36.84
CA ASP A 324 -18.60 0.02 37.79
C ASP A 324 -17.49 -1.01 38.05
N CYS A 325 -16.41 -0.92 37.30
CA CYS A 325 -15.16 -1.62 37.60
C CYS A 325 -14.34 -0.79 38.60
N ASN A 326 -13.67 -1.44 39.55
CA ASN A 326 -12.81 -0.76 40.53
C ASN A 326 -11.43 -0.35 39.95
N CYS A 327 -11.32 -0.24 38.63
CA CYS A 327 -10.08 0.17 37.97
C CYS A 327 -9.85 1.68 38.13
N PRO A 328 -8.59 2.13 38.25
CA PRO A 328 -8.29 3.55 38.18
C PRO A 328 -8.81 4.18 36.89
N LEU A 329 -9.35 5.40 36.98
CA LEU A 329 -9.82 6.14 35.81
C LEU A 329 -8.68 6.52 34.85
N TYR A 330 -7.47 6.77 35.37
CA TYR A 330 -6.32 7.20 34.57
C TYR A 330 -5.08 6.35 34.88
N ASN A 331 -4.21 6.19 33.88
CA ASN A 331 -2.92 5.49 34.00
C ASN A 331 -3.07 4.03 34.46
N ALA A 332 -2.08 3.52 35.20
CA ALA A 332 -2.01 2.16 35.72
C ALA A 332 -1.98 1.06 34.64
N ARG A 333 -1.27 1.30 33.53
CA ARG A 333 -1.14 0.35 32.40
C ARG A 333 -0.56 -1.00 32.85
N GLU A 334 0.24 -1.00 33.92
CA GLU A 334 0.77 -2.19 34.58
C GLU A 334 -0.30 -3.09 35.22
N LEU A 335 -1.48 -2.56 35.50
CA LEU A 335 -2.64 -3.32 36.02
C LEU A 335 -3.49 -3.93 34.90
N ARG A 336 -3.10 -3.77 33.63
CA ARG A 336 -3.86 -4.32 32.50
C ARG A 336 -3.92 -5.85 32.62
N ILE A 337 -5.14 -6.37 32.53
CA ILE A 337 -5.41 -7.80 32.52
C ILE A 337 -4.92 -8.39 31.20
N PRO A 338 -4.15 -9.50 31.23
CA PRO A 338 -3.67 -10.20 30.03
C PRO A 338 -4.81 -10.57 29.09
N ILE A 339 -4.56 -10.53 27.78
CA ILE A 339 -5.60 -10.74 26.74
C ILE A 339 -6.44 -12.00 27.00
N ARG A 340 -5.78 -13.11 27.36
CA ARG A 340 -6.43 -14.41 27.60
C ARG A 340 -7.47 -14.43 28.72
N ARG A 341 -7.43 -13.43 29.60
CA ARG A 341 -8.32 -13.31 30.77
C ARG A 341 -9.33 -12.18 30.63
N ARG A 342 -9.33 -11.46 29.51
CA ARG A 342 -10.28 -10.39 29.24
C ARG A 342 -11.64 -10.98 28.85
N PRO A 343 -12.74 -10.32 29.23
CA PRO A 343 -14.07 -10.76 28.86
C PRO A 343 -14.34 -10.49 27.37
N GLY A 344 -15.39 -11.14 26.85
CA GLY A 344 -15.88 -10.90 25.50
C GLY A 344 -15.10 -11.66 24.42
N ARG A 345 -15.20 -11.14 23.19
CA ARG A 345 -14.56 -11.68 21.99
C ARG A 345 -13.05 -11.42 22.03
N LEU A 346 -12.28 -12.49 21.89
CA LEU A 346 -10.83 -12.38 21.67
C LEU A 346 -10.56 -11.97 20.20
N PRO A 347 -9.43 -11.30 19.93
CA PRO A 347 -9.09 -10.71 18.63
C PRO A 347 -9.08 -11.67 17.44
#